data_AF-T1BE90-F1
#
_entry.id   AF-T1BE90-F1
#
_cell.length_a   1.000
_cell.length_b   1.000
_cell.length_c   1.000
_cell.angle_alpha   90.00
_cell.angle_beta   90.00
_cell.angle_gamma   90.00
#
_symmetry.space_group_name_H-M   'P 1'
#
loop_
_entity.id
_entity.type
_entity.pdbx_description
1 polymer ?
#
loop_
_entity_poly.entity_id
_entity_poly.type
_entity_poly.pdbx_seq_one_letter_code
_entity_poly.pdbx_strand_id
1 'polypeptide(L)'
;FQLGPADWAHYAEKVRQQHYAFDESQMRPYFEMQRVLEDGVFYAAMRLYGITFKRRTDLPVYHPDVQVYEVFNSDGSKLGLFLPITTRVPASAVARG
;
A
#
# COMPACT_ATOMS: atom_id res chain seq x y z
N PHE A 1 -2.48 -6.29 39.13
CA PHE A 1 -2.08 -5.41 38.01
C PHE A 1 -3.02 -5.74 36.85
N GLN A 2 -3.94 -4.84 36.50
CA GLN A 2 -4.93 -5.04 35.43
C GLN A 2 -4.46 -4.24 34.21
N LEU A 3 -4.20 -4.94 33.10
CA LEU A 3 -3.86 -4.32 31.82
C LEU A 3 -5.16 -3.98 31.08
N GLY A 4 -5.25 -2.76 30.55
CA GLY A 4 -6.36 -2.34 29.70
C GLY A 4 -6.12 -2.71 28.23
N PRO A 5 -7.15 -2.68 27.38
CA PRO A 5 -7.02 -2.99 25.95
C PRO A 5 -6.07 -2.06 25.19
N ALA A 6 -5.90 -0.82 25.65
CA ALA A 6 -4.95 0.15 25.06
C ALA A 6 -3.48 -0.16 25.39
N ASP A 7 -3.21 -0.94 26.43
CA ASP A 7 -1.86 -1.30 26.84
C ASP A 7 -1.30 -2.45 25.99
N TRP A 8 -2.17 -3.20 25.31
CA TRP A 8 -1.79 -4.41 24.57
C TRP A 8 -0.73 -4.15 23.50
N ALA A 9 -0.90 -3.10 22.68
CA ALA A 9 0.06 -2.76 21.63
C ALA A 9 1.45 -2.43 22.19
N HIS A 10 1.49 -1.70 23.31
CA HIS A 10 2.76 -1.29 23.94
C HIS A 10 3.52 -2.47 24.57
N TYR A 11 2.82 -3.36 25.26
CA TYR A 11 3.45 -4.54 25.85
C TYR A 11 3.76 -5.63 24.82
N ALA A 12 2.94 -5.79 23.78
CA ALA A 12 3.22 -6.69 22.66
C ALA A 12 4.52 -6.29 21.94
N GLU A 13 4.75 -5.00 21.69
CA GLU A 13 6.01 -4.53 21.10
C GLU A 13 7.22 -4.77 22.01
N LYS A 14 7.10 -4.57 23.33
CA LYS A 14 8.19 -4.88 24.27
C LYS A 14 8.56 -6.37 24.26
N VAL A 15 7.57 -7.26 24.23
CA VAL A 15 7.79 -8.72 24.17
C VAL A 15 8.38 -9.12 22.81
N ARG A 16 7.92 -8.50 21.71
CA ARG A 16 8.41 -8.77 20.36
C ARG A 16 9.85 -8.30 20.17
N GLN A 17 10.21 -7.14 20.73
CA GLN A 17 11.59 -6.64 20.75
C GLN A 17 12.53 -7.56 21.55
N GLN A 18 12.08 -8.07 22.71
CA GLN A 18 12.87 -8.98 23.54
C GLN A 18 13.10 -10.35 22.89
N HIS A 19 12.14 -10.88 22.14
CA HIS A 19 12.25 -12.21 21.53
C HIS A 19 12.83 -12.22 20.11
N TYR A 20 12.70 -11.14 19.34
CA TYR A 20 13.02 -11.16 17.90
C TYR A 20 14.03 -10.12 17.44
N ALA A 21 14.62 -9.30 18.33
CA ALA A 21 15.52 -8.20 17.94
C ALA A 21 14.98 -7.39 16.74
N PHE A 22 13.65 -7.21 16.71
CA PHE A 22 12.91 -6.71 15.56
C PHE A 22 12.64 -5.22 15.78
N ASP A 23 13.42 -4.37 15.10
CA ASP A 23 13.25 -2.93 15.14
C ASP A 23 12.43 -2.49 13.91
N GLU A 24 11.13 -2.29 14.12
CA GLU A 24 10.19 -1.89 13.07
C GLU A 24 10.53 -0.52 12.46
N SER A 25 11.33 0.30 13.15
CA SER A 25 11.83 1.58 12.63
C SER A 25 12.83 1.41 11.48
N GLN A 26 13.56 0.29 11.45
CA GLN A 26 14.53 -0.06 10.40
C GLN A 26 13.84 -0.51 9.10
N MET A 27 12.57 -0.94 9.16
CA MET A 27 11.80 -1.42 8.01
C MET A 27 11.11 -0.32 7.21
N ARG A 28 10.90 0.86 7.82
CA ARG A 28 10.23 2.01 7.18
C ARG A 28 10.85 2.47 5.85
N PRO A 29 12.18 2.47 5.65
CA PRO A 29 12.79 2.81 4.36
C PRO A 29 12.65 1.70 3.32
N TYR A 30 12.48 0.44 3.73
CA TYR A 30 12.34 -0.70 2.83
C TYR A 30 10.90 -0.88 2.32
N PHE A 31 9.92 -0.37 3.05
CA PHE A 31 8.53 -0.26 2.63
C PHE A 31 8.27 1.04 1.87
N GLU A 32 9.05 1.32 0.83
CA GLU A 32 8.60 2.28 -0.17
C GLU A 32 7.31 1.72 -0.76
N MET A 33 6.19 2.35 -0.41
CA MET A 33 4.83 1.88 -0.74
C MET A 33 4.67 1.55 -2.23
N GLN A 34 5.37 2.28 -3.09
CA GLN A 34 5.43 2.04 -4.54
C GLN A 34 6.08 0.70 -4.86
N ARG A 35 7.23 0.39 -4.24
CA ARG A 35 7.97 -0.84 -4.49
C ARG A 35 7.23 -2.07 -4.00
N VAL A 36 6.55 -2.00 -2.85
CA VAL A 36 5.71 -3.10 -2.35
C VAL A 36 4.52 -3.35 -3.30
N LEU A 37 3.93 -2.28 -3.81
CA LEU A 37 2.81 -2.38 -4.75
C LEU A 37 3.27 -2.98 -6.09
N GLU A 38 4.35 -2.46 -6.66
CA GLU A 38 4.85 -2.86 -7.99
C GLU A 38 5.56 -4.23 -7.95
N ASP A 39 6.55 -4.40 -7.08
CA ASP A 39 7.36 -5.64 -7.03
C ASP A 39 6.68 -6.75 -6.22
N GLY A 40 5.70 -6.43 -5.38
CA GLY A 40 4.98 -7.39 -4.55
C GLY A 40 3.60 -7.71 -5.09
N VAL A 41 2.68 -6.75 -4.99
CA VAL A 41 1.25 -6.97 -5.28
C VAL A 41 1.01 -7.21 -6.76
N PHE A 42 1.52 -6.34 -7.64
CA PHE A 42 1.35 -6.49 -9.08
C PHE A 42 2.09 -7.71 -9.61
N TYR A 43 3.28 -7.99 -9.08
CA TYR A 43 4.02 -9.20 -9.43
C TYR A 43 3.29 -10.48 -9.06
N ALA A 44 2.71 -10.55 -7.86
CA ALA A 44 1.88 -11.69 -7.45
C ALA A 44 0.63 -11.83 -8.33
N ALA A 45 -0.05 -10.72 -8.64
CA ALA A 45 -1.21 -10.71 -9.52
C ALA A 45 -0.88 -11.14 -10.95
N MET A 46 0.28 -10.74 -11.47
CA MET A 46 0.80 -11.22 -12.76
C MET A 46 1.04 -12.72 -12.73
N ARG A 47 1.62 -13.26 -11.67
CA ARG A 47 1.88 -14.71 -11.56
C ARG A 47 0.61 -15.54 -11.40
N LEU A 48 -0.40 -15.04 -10.68
CA LEU A 48 -1.63 -15.77 -10.41
C LEU A 48 -2.65 -15.66 -11.54
N TYR A 49 -2.80 -14.48 -12.14
CA TYR A 49 -3.85 -14.19 -13.12
C TYR A 49 -3.33 -13.87 -14.53
N GLY A 50 -2.01 -13.76 -14.71
CA GLY A 50 -1.42 -13.40 -16.01
C GLY A 50 -1.66 -11.95 -16.43
N ILE A 51 -2.18 -11.10 -15.52
CA ILE A 51 -2.48 -9.70 -15.82
C ILE A 51 -1.23 -8.82 -15.67
N THR A 52 -1.16 -7.74 -16.45
CA THR A 52 -0.07 -6.77 -16.40
C THR A 52 -0.58 -5.37 -16.12
N PHE A 53 0.27 -4.54 -15.50
CA PHE A 53 -0.07 -3.18 -15.09
C PHE A 53 0.87 -2.19 -15.79
N LYS A 54 0.31 -1.12 -16.36
CA LYS A 54 1.08 -0.03 -16.97
C LYS A 54 0.70 1.30 -16.33
N ARG A 55 1.68 2.00 -15.76
CA ARG A 55 1.44 3.34 -15.21
C ARG A 55 1.05 4.32 -16.31
N ARG A 56 -0.04 5.06 -16.10
CA ARG A 56 -0.55 6.11 -16.98
C ARG A 56 -0.41 7.46 -16.29
N THR A 57 0.47 8.29 -16.81
CA THR A 57 0.71 9.66 -16.31
C THR A 57 0.04 10.72 -17.18
N ASP A 58 -0.62 10.29 -18.25
CA ASP A 58 -1.27 11.13 -19.26
C ASP A 58 -2.75 11.37 -18.99
N LEU A 59 -3.33 10.67 -18.01
CA LEU A 59 -4.74 10.81 -17.64
C LEU A 59 -4.93 11.94 -16.60
N PRO A 60 -6.03 12.70 -16.70
CA PRO A 60 -6.36 13.70 -15.69
C PRO A 60 -6.66 13.00 -14.37
N VAL A 61 -5.88 13.33 -13.34
CA VAL A 61 -6.08 12.84 -11.97
C VAL A 61 -6.78 13.90 -11.13
N TYR A 62 -7.61 13.46 -10.17
CA TYR A 62 -8.30 14.37 -9.27
C TYR A 62 -7.37 14.97 -8.19
N HIS A 63 -6.20 14.38 -7.98
CA HIS A 63 -5.20 14.86 -7.03
C HIS A 63 -3.78 14.45 -7.50
N PRO A 64 -2.75 15.29 -7.34
CA PRO A 64 -1.39 15.03 -7.82
C PRO A 64 -0.74 13.76 -7.23
N ASP A 65 -1.13 13.38 -6.02
CA ASP A 65 -0.61 12.17 -5.35
C ASP A 65 -1.25 10.86 -5.87
N VAL A 66 -2.25 10.95 -6.75
CA VAL A 66 -2.94 9.78 -7.30
C VAL A 66 -2.12 9.19 -8.43
N GLN A 67 -1.92 7.87 -8.37
CA GLN A 67 -1.29 7.11 -9.44
C GLN A 67 -2.35 6.29 -10.15
N VAL A 68 -2.27 6.24 -11.48
CA VAL A 68 -3.21 5.48 -12.30
C VAL A 68 -2.44 4.39 -13.03
N TYR A 69 -2.95 3.17 -12.95
CA TYR A 69 -2.43 2.02 -13.67
C TYR A 69 -3.50 1.48 -14.62
N GLU A 70 -3.16 1.27 -15.88
CA GLU A 70 -4.00 0.52 -16.82
C GLU A 70 -3.66 -0.96 -16.71
N VAL A 71 -4.70 -1.79 -16.60
CA VAL A 71 -4.58 -3.24 -16.41
C VAL A 71 -4.90 -3.95 -17.73
N PHE A 72 -4.04 -4.88 -18.11
CA PHE A 72 -4.17 -5.69 -19.31
C PHE A 72 -4.25 -7.16 -18.93
N ASN A 73 -5.07 -7.91 -19.66
CA ASN A 73 -5.10 -9.36 -19.60
C ASN A 73 -3.84 -9.96 -20.25
N SER A 74 -3.64 -11.26 -20.08
CA SER A 74 -2.53 -12.01 -20.67
C SER A 74 -2.54 -12.01 -22.21
N ASP A 75 -3.71 -11.85 -22.83
CA ASP A 75 -3.90 -11.70 -24.27
C ASP A 75 -3.66 -10.26 -24.78
N GLY A 76 -3.34 -9.33 -23.88
CA GLY A 76 -3.16 -7.91 -24.19
C GLY A 76 -4.45 -7.10 -24.28
N SER A 77 -5.62 -7.71 -24.07
CA SER A 77 -6.89 -6.98 -24.00
C SER A 77 -6.94 -6.09 -22.76
N LYS A 78 -7.57 -4.91 -22.90
CA LYS A 78 -7.70 -3.95 -21.81
C LYS A 78 -8.77 -4.43 -20.82
N LEU A 79 -8.38 -4.58 -19.56
CA LEU A 79 -9.31 -4.95 -18.49
C LEU A 79 -9.91 -3.71 -17.81
N GLY A 80 -9.10 -2.67 -17.57
CA GLY A 80 -9.58 -1.44 -16.95
C GLY A 80 -8.49 -0.55 -16.34
N LEU A 81 -8.92 0.40 -15.51
CA LEU A 81 -8.04 1.29 -14.74
C LEU A 81 -8.06 0.92 -13.26
N PHE A 82 -6.87 0.86 -12.65
CA PHE A 82 -6.66 0.63 -11.24
C PHE A 82 -6.04 1.86 -10.58
N LEU A 83 -6.65 2.31 -9.49
CA LEU A 83 -6.17 3.42 -8.67
C LEU A 83 -5.93 2.88 -7.25
N PRO A 84 -4.68 2.70 -6.81
CA PRO A 84 -4.39 2.27 -5.46
C PRO A 84 -4.87 3.33 -4.45
N ILE A 85 -5.42 2.86 -3.33
CA ILE A 85 -5.85 3.74 -2.26
C ILE A 85 -4.64 4.46 -1.67
N THR A 86 -4.64 5.79 -1.74
CA THR A 86 -3.66 6.63 -1.05
C THR A 86 -4.28 7.10 0.26
N THR A 87 -3.66 6.76 1.39
CA THR A 87 -4.10 7.18 2.73
C THR A 87 -3.85 8.66 3.01
N ARG A 88 -3.20 9.39 2.08
CA ARG A 88 -3.27 10.85 2.05
C ARG A 88 -4.62 11.31 1.52
N VAL A 89 -5.61 11.28 2.41
CA VAL A 89 -6.75 12.19 2.28
C VAL A 89 -6.19 13.60 2.51
N PRO A 90 -6.27 14.52 1.53
CA PRO A 90 -5.81 15.88 1.75
C PRO A 90 -6.64 16.49 2.89
N ALA A 91 -6.01 17.30 3.76
CA ALA A 91 -6.70 17.96 4.87
C ALA A 91 -7.94 18.77 4.40
N SER A 92 -7.96 19.19 3.12
CA SER A 92 -9.09 19.86 2.47
C SER A 92 -10.32 18.98 2.24
N ALA A 93 -10.18 17.65 2.20
CA ALA A 93 -11.29 16.70 2.10
C ALA A 93 -11.91 16.35 3.46
N VAL A 94 -11.24 16.66 4.57
CA VAL A 94 -11.77 16.48 5.94
C VAL A 94 -12.58 17.69 6.39
N ALA A 95 -12.43 18.85 5.74
CA ALA A 95 -13.13 20.10 6.10
C ALA A 95 -14.58 20.22 5.57
N ARG A 96 -15.13 19.16 4.97
CA ARG A 96 -16.56 19.09 4.59
C ARG A 96 -17.15 17.77 5.07
N GLY A 97 -17.61 17.77 6.31
CA GLY A 97 -18.33 16.69 6.97
C GLY A 97 -18.71 17.10 8.37
#